data_AF-A0A9W9FBX7-F1
#
_entry.id   AF-A0A9W9FBX7-F1
#
_cell.length_a   1.000
_cell.length_b   1.000
_cell.length_c   1.000
_cell.angle_alpha   90.00
_cell.angle_beta   90.00
_cell.angle_gamma   90.00
#
_symmetry.space_group_name_H-M   'P 1'
#
loop_
_entity.id
_entity.type
_entity.pdbx_description
1 polymer ?
#
loop_
_entity_poly.entity_id
_entity_poly.type
_entity_poly.pdbx_seq_one_letter_code
_entity_poly.pdbx_strand_id
1 'polypeptide(L)'
;METHLVLTVHHQGTAHTFHLSPTATLEDLSSEIEADLNIPTSNQKLLIAPKPGMKKAPFPPTQLSELLPLSSPKFKITLLGTPAKDIAELHQQAADVKKRQEARREAFAASKKNRAKPAPSRGGVHTLSSSSNNYTFHRCLPLSYLPNPDRSLQFLERLRDDPGIRAAMAKHQFSVPLLTEMNPAEHTTSESRTLGLNRNKGEVIELRLRTDAYDGYRDYRTIRKTLCHELAHCVFGPHDRDFWDLTSQIEKEVDKADWKSGGNRLTQDEFYNPGDWERMQEVEEYVDECGWTGGEFVLGGSKDGSAASGSSIGAATGTESRREAMARAAEERMKKEKGKQDDSR
;
A
#
# COMPACT_ATOMS: atom_id res chain seq x y z
N MET A 1 29.10 48.81 34.43
CA MET A 1 27.79 48.46 33.86
C MET A 1 28.09 47.50 32.72
N GLU A 2 27.91 46.21 32.94
CA GLU A 2 28.20 45.18 31.94
C GLU A 2 27.13 45.27 30.84
N THR A 3 27.54 45.68 29.65
CA THR A 3 26.67 45.83 28.48
C THR A 3 26.48 44.46 27.82
N HIS A 4 25.44 43.72 28.17
CA HIS A 4 25.14 42.44 27.53
C HIS A 4 24.50 42.63 26.15
N LEU A 5 24.88 41.81 25.19
CA LEU A 5 24.27 41.69 23.87
C LEU A 5 23.08 40.71 23.96
N VAL A 6 21.86 41.21 23.73
CA VAL A 6 20.65 40.37 23.72
C VAL A 6 20.32 39.98 22.29
N LEU A 7 20.33 38.69 21.98
CA LEU A 7 19.99 38.15 20.68
C LEU A 7 18.78 37.22 20.76
N THR A 8 17.86 37.34 19.81
CA THR A 8 16.73 36.41 19.66
C THR A 8 16.97 35.49 18.48
N VAL A 9 16.98 34.18 18.75
CA VAL A 9 17.16 33.11 17.76
C VAL A 9 15.87 32.30 17.68
N HIS A 10 15.37 32.10 16.46
CA HIS A 10 14.17 31.30 16.23
C HIS A 10 14.54 29.86 15.88
N HIS A 11 14.04 28.89 16.63
CA HIS A 11 14.19 27.46 16.35
C HIS A 11 12.80 26.82 16.29
N GLN A 12 12.47 26.10 15.23
CA GLN A 12 11.16 25.43 15.04
C GLN A 12 9.92 26.32 15.30
N GLY A 13 10.04 27.64 15.12
CA GLY A 13 8.95 28.60 15.36
C GLY A 13 8.93 29.21 16.77
N THR A 14 9.67 28.68 17.75
CA THR A 14 9.85 29.28 19.07
C THR A 14 11.02 30.26 19.08
N ALA A 15 10.87 31.37 19.81
CA ALA A 15 11.90 32.39 19.98
C ALA A 15 12.68 32.13 21.27
N HIS A 16 14.00 32.01 21.16
CA HIS A 16 14.92 31.83 22.28
C HIS A 16 15.82 33.06 22.40
N THR A 17 15.89 33.63 23.59
CA THR A 17 16.69 34.83 23.89
C THR A 17 17.98 34.45 24.58
N PHE A 18 19.11 34.84 24.00
CA PHE A 18 20.46 34.60 24.50
C PHE A 18 21.10 35.90 24.99
N HIS A 19 21.87 35.82 26.07
CA HIS A 19 22.50 36.95 26.74
C HIS A 19 24.02 36.81 26.65
N LEU A 20 24.61 37.42 25.62
CA LEU A 20 26.02 37.25 25.29
C LEU A 20 26.86 38.45 25.73
N SER A 21 28.18 38.24 25.84
CA SER A 21 29.16 39.32 25.96
C SER A 21 29.17 40.20 24.70
N PRO A 22 29.46 41.51 24.77
CA PRO A 22 29.52 42.38 23.59
C PRO A 22 30.67 42.01 22.64
N THR A 23 31.68 41.28 23.13
CA THR A 23 32.80 40.74 22.34
C THR A 23 32.59 39.29 21.94
N ALA A 24 31.38 38.73 22.15
CA ALA A 24 31.10 37.34 21.84
C ALA A 24 31.20 37.06 20.33
N THR A 25 31.68 35.87 20.03
CA THR A 25 31.85 35.35 18.67
C THR A 25 30.67 34.45 18.28
N LEU A 26 30.62 34.11 16.99
CA LEU A 26 29.62 33.18 16.46
C LEU A 26 29.81 31.76 17.03
N GLU A 27 31.03 31.40 17.41
CA GLU A 27 31.36 30.17 18.13
C GLU A 27 30.77 30.16 19.56
N ASP A 28 30.84 31.29 20.27
CA ASP A 28 30.25 31.43 21.61
C ASP A 28 28.72 31.30 21.56
N LEU A 29 28.07 31.96 20.59
CA LEU A 29 26.63 31.79 20.36
C LEU A 29 26.27 30.33 20.05
N SER A 30 27.08 29.63 19.25
CA SER A 30 26.84 28.21 18.94
C SER A 30 26.98 27.31 20.17
N SER A 31 27.89 27.65 21.08
CA SER A 31 28.11 26.92 22.34
C SER A 31 26.97 27.15 23.33
N GLU A 32 26.45 28.38 23.45
CA GLU A 32 25.25 28.65 24.25
C GLU A 32 24.01 27.95 23.69
N ILE A 33 23.85 27.91 22.36
CA ILE A 33 22.77 27.17 21.69
C ILE A 33 22.88 25.67 21.99
N GLU A 34 24.09 25.10 22.02
CA GLU A 34 24.30 23.70 22.38
C GLU A 34 23.89 23.43 23.83
N ALA A 35 24.26 24.31 24.76
CA ALA A 35 23.93 24.18 26.18
C ALA A 35 22.41 24.25 26.45
N ASP A 36 21.72 25.23 25.85
CA ASP A 36 20.30 25.47 26.12
C ASP A 36 19.38 24.55 25.31
N LEU A 37 19.68 24.35 24.02
CA LEU A 37 18.80 23.61 23.09
C LEU A 37 19.26 22.17 22.87
N ASN A 38 20.40 21.74 23.43
CA ASN A 38 20.97 20.40 23.26
C ASN A 38 21.17 20.01 21.78
N ILE A 39 21.48 21.00 20.95
CA ILE A 39 21.77 20.82 19.52
C ILE A 39 23.29 20.86 19.34
N PRO A 40 23.95 19.75 18.97
CA PRO A 40 25.40 19.71 18.78
C PRO A 40 25.86 20.76 17.77
N THR A 41 26.98 21.43 18.02
CA THR A 41 27.53 22.45 17.11
C THR A 41 27.67 21.96 15.67
N SER A 42 28.01 20.69 15.45
CA SER A 42 28.09 20.05 14.11
C SER A 42 26.77 20.10 13.32
N ASN A 43 25.64 20.08 14.03
CA ASN A 43 24.29 20.00 13.45
C ASN A 43 23.60 21.36 13.39
N GLN A 44 24.26 22.42 13.86
CA GLN A 44 23.72 23.77 13.85
C GLN A 44 23.95 24.45 12.49
N LYS A 45 22.89 25.05 11.96
CA LYS A 45 22.93 25.93 10.80
C LYS A 45 22.16 27.21 11.16
N LEU A 46 22.83 28.35 11.06
CA LEU A 46 22.27 29.64 11.40
C LEU A 46 21.94 30.41 10.13
N LEU A 47 20.67 30.69 9.90
CA LEU A 47 20.21 31.56 8.83
C LEU A 47 20.04 32.98 9.35
N ILE A 48 20.89 33.90 8.87
CA ILE A 48 20.89 35.29 9.28
C ILE A 48 20.39 36.16 8.12
N ALA A 49 19.17 36.69 8.24
CA ALA A 49 18.58 37.61 7.27
C ALA A 49 18.80 39.07 7.71
N PRO A 50 19.05 40.03 6.77
CA PRO A 50 19.08 39.91 5.30
C PRO A 50 20.41 39.47 4.67
N LYS A 51 21.55 39.79 5.28
CA LYS A 51 22.91 39.30 4.97
C LYS A 51 23.59 39.06 6.33
N PRO A 52 24.47 38.07 6.52
CA PRO A 52 25.25 37.28 5.54
C PRO A 52 24.63 35.95 5.06
N GLY A 53 23.36 35.67 5.35
CA GLY A 53 22.68 34.45 4.88
C GLY A 53 22.97 33.22 5.75
N MET A 54 23.04 32.03 5.13
CA MET A 54 23.21 30.76 5.84
C MET A 54 24.67 30.53 6.26
N LYS A 55 24.91 30.32 7.56
CA LYS A 55 26.18 29.88 8.13
C LYS A 55 26.03 28.45 8.62
N LYS A 56 27.00 27.61 8.27
CA LYS A 56 27.06 26.20 8.67
C LYS A 56 28.27 26.01 9.57
N ALA A 57 28.21 25.04 10.48
CA ALA A 57 29.37 24.59 11.20
C ALA A 57 30.45 24.03 10.24
N PRO A 58 31.74 24.14 10.58
CA PRO A 58 32.30 24.81 11.76
C PRO A 58 32.21 26.34 11.65
N PHE A 59 31.82 26.97 12.76
CA PHE A 59 31.67 28.42 12.83
C PHE A 59 33.03 29.08 13.09
N PRO A 60 33.44 30.09 12.29
CA PRO A 60 34.67 30.81 12.58
C PRO A 60 34.49 31.71 13.81
N PRO A 61 35.58 32.05 14.55
CA PRO A 61 35.55 32.96 15.69
C PRO A 61 35.41 34.43 15.24
N THR A 62 34.38 34.71 14.44
CA THR A 62 34.03 36.06 13.98
C THR A 62 33.15 36.73 15.02
N GLN A 63 33.46 37.98 15.36
CA GLN A 63 32.66 38.75 16.32
C GLN A 63 31.23 38.97 15.81
N LEU A 64 30.26 38.81 16.69
CA LEU A 64 28.84 38.96 16.36
C LEU A 64 28.47 40.40 15.99
N SER A 65 29.15 41.39 16.58
CA SER A 65 28.98 42.82 16.31
C SER A 65 29.28 43.20 14.85
N GLU A 66 30.27 42.56 14.24
CA GLU A 66 30.68 42.81 12.85
C GLU A 66 29.79 42.08 11.85
N LEU A 67 29.25 40.92 12.25
CA LEU A 67 28.57 39.99 11.37
C LEU A 67 27.04 40.20 11.34
N LEU A 68 26.45 40.62 12.45
CA LEU A 68 25.01 40.79 12.59
C LEU A 68 24.60 42.23 12.25
N PRO A 69 23.64 42.45 11.33
CA PRO A 69 23.11 43.78 11.07
C PRO A 69 22.09 44.19 12.13
N LEU A 70 22.55 44.40 13.38
CA LEU A 70 21.72 44.78 14.55
C LEU A 70 20.91 46.07 14.33
N SER A 71 21.38 46.96 13.45
CA SER A 71 20.71 48.22 13.09
C SER A 71 19.52 48.01 12.13
N SER A 72 19.40 46.84 11.50
CA SER A 72 18.38 46.60 10.48
C SER A 72 17.04 46.13 11.08
N PRO A 73 15.89 46.72 10.70
CA PRO A 73 14.57 46.34 11.22
C PRO A 73 14.08 44.97 10.70
N LYS A 74 14.79 44.38 9.73
CA LYS A 74 14.49 43.06 9.13
C LYS A 74 15.41 41.96 9.67
N PHE A 75 16.18 42.25 10.72
CA PHE A 75 17.12 41.32 11.30
C PHE A 75 16.40 40.13 11.92
N LYS A 76 16.77 38.91 11.49
CA LYS A 76 16.27 37.67 12.06
C LYS A 76 17.31 36.58 12.00
N ILE A 77 17.54 35.90 13.12
CA ILE A 77 18.34 34.67 13.19
C ILE A 77 17.37 33.48 13.29
N THR A 78 17.50 32.51 12.38
CA THR A 78 16.78 31.24 12.44
C THR A 78 17.78 30.10 12.57
N LEU A 79 17.67 29.33 13.65
CA LEU A 79 18.44 28.12 13.89
C LEU A 79 17.75 26.93 13.22
N LEU A 80 18.50 26.25 12.37
CA LEU A 80 18.15 24.98 11.76
C LEU A 80 19.08 23.92 12.34
N GLY A 81 18.54 23.06 13.20
CA GLY A 81 19.29 21.98 13.83
C GLY A 81 18.35 21.04 14.57
N THR A 82 18.75 19.78 14.66
CA THR A 82 18.02 18.76 15.40
C THR A 82 18.73 18.46 16.72
N PRO A 83 18.01 18.41 17.86
CA PRO A 83 18.56 17.99 19.13
C PRO A 83 19.15 16.58 19.07
N ALA A 84 20.20 16.32 19.86
CA ALA A 84 20.84 15.01 19.89
C ALA A 84 19.89 13.89 20.38
N LYS A 85 18.96 14.23 21.29
CA LYS A 85 17.97 13.30 21.83
C LYS A 85 17.02 12.80 20.74
N ASP A 86 16.46 13.71 19.93
CA ASP A 86 15.54 13.37 18.84
C ASP A 86 16.19 12.45 17.80
N ILE A 87 17.48 12.66 17.50
CA ILE A 87 18.25 11.79 16.60
C ILE A 87 18.40 10.38 17.19
N ALA A 88 18.71 10.30 18.48
CA ALA A 88 18.84 9.01 19.17
C ALA A 88 17.51 8.25 19.24
N GLU A 89 16.40 8.95 19.54
CA GLU A 89 15.05 8.37 19.54
C GLU A 89 14.65 7.85 18.16
N LEU A 90 14.93 8.60 17.09
CA LEU A 90 14.67 8.17 15.72
C LEU A 90 15.46 6.89 15.37
N HIS A 91 16.73 6.83 15.74
CA HIS A 91 17.56 5.64 15.51
C HIS A 91 17.06 4.42 16.31
N GLN A 92 16.60 4.62 17.55
CA GLN A 92 16.00 3.56 18.35
C GLN A 92 14.71 3.04 17.71
N GLN A 93 13.82 3.93 17.29
CA GLN A 93 12.59 3.55 16.59
C GLN A 93 12.89 2.77 15.31
N ALA A 94 13.85 3.21 14.50
CA ALA A 94 14.25 2.50 13.29
C ALA A 94 14.80 1.10 13.59
N ALA A 95 15.61 0.96 14.65
CA ALA A 95 16.15 -0.32 15.11
C ALA A 95 15.03 -1.28 15.58
N ASP A 96 14.05 -0.76 16.33
CA ASP A 96 12.91 -1.55 16.81
C ASP A 96 12.00 -2.02 15.67
N VAL A 97 11.75 -1.16 14.67
CA VAL A 97 11.00 -1.54 13.46
C VAL A 97 11.75 -2.65 12.71
N LYS A 98 13.06 -2.48 12.50
CA LYS A 98 13.89 -3.49 11.84
C LYS A 98 13.87 -4.83 12.58
N LYS A 99 14.04 -4.82 13.90
CA LYS A 99 13.98 -6.01 14.75
C LYS A 99 12.61 -6.71 14.65
N ARG A 100 11.51 -5.94 14.63
CA ARG A 100 10.15 -6.49 14.47
C ARG A 100 9.97 -7.13 13.08
N GLN A 101 10.49 -6.51 12.02
CA GLN A 101 10.43 -7.05 10.67
C GLN A 101 11.25 -8.34 10.54
N GLU A 102 12.46 -8.37 11.11
CA GLU A 102 13.32 -9.56 11.13
C GLU A 102 12.64 -10.72 11.89
N ALA A 103 12.10 -10.46 13.08
CA ALA A 103 11.36 -11.46 13.86
C ALA A 103 10.14 -12.01 13.10
N ARG A 104 9.39 -11.17 12.37
CA ARG A 104 8.29 -11.61 11.50
C ARG A 104 8.79 -12.50 10.36
N ARG A 105 9.91 -12.13 9.73
CA ARG A 105 10.52 -12.92 8.64
C ARG A 105 11.00 -14.27 9.14
N GLU A 106 11.62 -14.32 10.31
CA GLU A 106 12.07 -15.56 10.95
C GLU A 106 10.90 -16.45 11.36
N ALA A 107 9.85 -15.89 11.97
CA ALA A 107 8.63 -16.64 12.32
C ALA A 107 7.96 -17.23 11.07
N PHE A 108 7.88 -16.48 9.98
CA PHE A 108 7.36 -16.97 8.71
C PHE A 108 8.23 -18.10 8.13
N ALA A 109 9.56 -17.95 8.15
CA ALA A 109 10.50 -18.99 7.70
C ALA A 109 10.40 -20.27 8.55
N ALA A 110 10.25 -20.14 9.87
CA ALA A 110 10.05 -21.26 10.78
C ALA A 110 8.71 -21.98 10.52
N SER A 111 7.63 -21.22 10.28
CA SER A 111 6.32 -21.78 9.92
C SER A 111 6.37 -22.58 8.61
N LYS A 112 7.18 -22.14 7.64
CA LYS A 112 7.39 -22.84 6.36
C LYS A 112 8.18 -24.14 6.53
N LYS A 113 9.10 -24.22 7.50
CA LYS A 113 9.85 -25.45 7.83
C LYS A 113 8.99 -26.47 8.60
N ASN A 114 8.11 -25.99 9.49
CA ASN A 114 7.23 -26.86 10.29
C ASN A 114 5.91 -27.21 9.59
N ARG A 115 5.61 -26.59 8.44
CA ARG A 115 4.52 -27.05 7.59
C ARG A 115 4.91 -28.41 7.01
N ALA A 116 4.33 -29.47 7.56
CA ALA A 116 4.38 -30.78 6.96
C ALA A 116 4.07 -30.62 5.47
N LYS A 117 4.97 -31.10 4.60
CA LYS A 117 4.65 -31.24 3.18
C LYS A 117 3.32 -31.99 3.13
N PRO A 118 2.26 -31.48 2.47
CA PRO A 118 1.07 -32.28 2.29
C PRO A 118 1.55 -33.61 1.71
N ALA A 119 1.25 -34.72 2.39
CA ALA A 119 1.48 -36.03 1.82
C ALA A 119 0.86 -36.02 0.42
N PRO A 120 1.53 -36.61 -0.61
CA PRO A 120 0.90 -36.73 -1.91
C PRO A 120 -0.44 -37.44 -1.67
N SER A 121 -1.54 -36.72 -1.84
CA SER A 121 -2.88 -37.26 -1.70
C SER A 121 -3.01 -38.38 -2.72
N ARG A 122 -2.82 -39.62 -2.26
CA ARG A 122 -3.21 -40.80 -3.00
C ARG A 122 -4.73 -40.86 -2.89
N GLY A 123 -5.40 -40.55 -4.00
CA GLY A 123 -6.82 -40.84 -4.17
C GLY A 123 -7.77 -39.81 -3.56
N GLY A 124 -7.61 -38.53 -3.94
CA GLY A 124 -8.80 -37.68 -4.02
C GLY A 124 -9.62 -38.17 -5.20
N VAL A 125 -10.81 -38.71 -4.93
CA VAL A 125 -11.77 -39.17 -5.95
C VAL A 125 -11.82 -38.16 -7.08
N HIS A 126 -11.22 -38.52 -8.20
CA HIS A 126 -11.42 -37.85 -9.46
C HIS A 126 -12.89 -38.07 -9.76
N THR A 127 -13.74 -37.08 -9.50
CA THR A 127 -15.04 -37.03 -10.15
C THR A 127 -14.72 -37.02 -11.64
N LEU A 128 -14.85 -38.20 -12.23
CA LEU A 128 -14.74 -38.49 -13.65
C LEU A 128 -15.72 -37.60 -14.40
N SER A 129 -15.30 -36.36 -14.65
CA SER A 129 -15.59 -35.65 -15.87
C SER A 129 -14.26 -35.53 -16.60
N SER A 130 -13.72 -36.67 -17.02
CA SER A 130 -12.87 -36.78 -18.19
C SER A 130 -13.71 -36.48 -19.44
N SER A 131 -14.32 -35.30 -19.47
CA SER A 131 -14.75 -34.65 -20.68
C SER A 131 -13.48 -33.95 -21.14
N SER A 132 -12.86 -34.48 -22.18
CA SER A 132 -11.71 -33.91 -22.88
C SER A 132 -11.72 -32.38 -22.79
N ASN A 133 -10.67 -31.79 -22.20
CA ASN A 133 -10.50 -30.35 -21.98
C ASN A 133 -10.23 -29.63 -23.32
N ASN A 134 -11.13 -29.82 -24.29
CA ASN A 134 -11.05 -29.31 -25.65
C ASN A 134 -11.21 -27.80 -25.69
N TYR A 135 -11.83 -27.23 -24.65
CA TYR A 135 -12.16 -25.81 -24.55
C TYR A 135 -11.10 -25.07 -23.73
N THR A 136 -9.97 -24.82 -24.36
CA THR A 136 -8.80 -24.14 -23.77
C THR A 136 -8.03 -23.39 -24.85
N PHE A 137 -7.02 -22.63 -24.44
CA PHE A 137 -5.94 -22.21 -25.35
C PHE A 137 -4.97 -23.39 -25.52
N HIS A 138 -4.81 -23.87 -26.75
CA HIS A 138 -3.98 -25.05 -27.04
C HIS A 138 -2.50 -24.71 -27.04
N ARG A 139 -2.12 -23.53 -27.55
CA ARG A 139 -0.75 -23.03 -27.56
C ARG A 139 -0.69 -21.59 -27.07
N CYS A 140 0.36 -21.28 -26.32
CA CYS A 140 0.69 -19.93 -25.88
C CYS A 140 2.06 -19.55 -26.46
N LEU A 141 2.15 -18.47 -27.24
CA LEU A 141 3.41 -18.02 -27.83
C LEU A 141 3.71 -16.56 -27.46
N PRO A 142 4.87 -16.25 -26.85
CA PRO A 142 5.32 -14.87 -26.69
C PRO A 142 5.96 -14.34 -27.98
N LEU A 143 6.14 -13.02 -28.06
CA LEU A 143 6.96 -12.42 -29.12
C LEU A 143 8.44 -12.53 -28.76
N SER A 144 9.16 -13.40 -29.47
CA SER A 144 10.56 -13.76 -29.17
C SER A 144 11.57 -12.62 -29.35
N TYR A 145 11.23 -11.60 -30.15
CA TYR A 145 12.10 -10.45 -30.42
C TYR A 145 11.93 -9.31 -29.40
N LEU A 146 10.97 -9.41 -28.47
CA LEU A 146 10.75 -8.42 -27.41
C LEU A 146 11.51 -8.78 -26.13
N PRO A 147 11.81 -7.79 -25.25
CA PRO A 147 12.57 -8.06 -24.02
C PRO A 147 11.81 -8.97 -23.06
N ASN A 148 12.48 -9.96 -22.47
CA ASN A 148 11.91 -10.92 -21.51
C ASN A 148 10.71 -11.74 -22.07
N PRO A 149 10.88 -12.52 -23.15
CA PRO A 149 9.80 -13.30 -23.74
C PRO A 149 9.28 -14.41 -22.81
N ASP A 150 10.13 -14.97 -21.95
CA ASP A 150 9.74 -15.97 -20.95
C ASP A 150 8.71 -15.45 -19.95
N ARG A 151 8.78 -14.14 -19.62
CA ARG A 151 7.83 -13.49 -18.73
C ARG A 151 6.47 -13.33 -19.41
N SER A 152 6.44 -12.93 -20.68
CA SER A 152 5.23 -12.90 -21.49
C SER A 152 4.60 -14.29 -21.57
N LEU A 153 5.39 -15.34 -21.80
CA LEU A 153 4.91 -16.72 -21.87
C LEU A 153 4.23 -17.12 -20.56
N GLN A 154 4.88 -16.90 -19.42
CA GLN A 154 4.29 -17.20 -18.11
C GLN A 154 2.99 -16.42 -17.85
N PHE A 155 2.89 -15.19 -18.37
CA PHE A 155 1.67 -14.38 -18.26
C PHE A 155 0.52 -14.99 -19.08
N LEU A 156 0.80 -15.41 -20.32
CA LEU A 156 -0.18 -16.08 -21.18
C LEU A 156 -0.61 -17.42 -20.59
N GLU A 157 0.32 -18.19 -20.04
CA GLU A 157 0.01 -19.45 -19.34
C GLU A 157 -0.84 -19.21 -18.10
N ARG A 158 -0.58 -18.14 -17.34
CA ARG A 158 -1.42 -17.74 -16.21
C ARG A 158 -2.86 -17.46 -16.64
N LEU A 159 -3.06 -16.76 -17.77
CA LEU A 159 -4.40 -16.51 -18.33
C LEU A 159 -5.06 -17.81 -18.80
N ARG A 160 -4.32 -18.70 -19.46
CA ARG A 160 -4.82 -20.02 -19.88
C ARG A 160 -5.29 -20.85 -18.69
N ASP A 161 -4.53 -20.85 -17.61
CA ASP A 161 -4.76 -21.70 -16.44
C ASP A 161 -5.65 -21.03 -15.37
N ASP A 162 -6.15 -19.82 -15.63
CA ASP A 162 -7.09 -19.10 -14.78
C ASP A 162 -8.40 -19.89 -14.64
N PRO A 163 -8.83 -20.25 -13.40
CA PRO A 163 -10.03 -21.05 -13.20
C PRO A 163 -11.29 -20.40 -13.76
N GLY A 164 -11.38 -19.08 -13.68
CA GLY A 164 -12.52 -18.31 -14.19
C GLY A 164 -12.58 -18.38 -15.71
N ILE A 165 -11.45 -18.12 -16.38
CA ILE A 165 -11.37 -18.19 -17.84
C ILE A 165 -11.66 -19.60 -18.34
N ARG A 166 -11.07 -20.63 -17.71
CA ARG A 166 -11.33 -22.03 -18.08
C ARG A 166 -12.79 -22.41 -17.92
N ALA A 167 -13.44 -21.96 -16.84
CA ALA A 167 -14.86 -22.23 -16.63
C ALA A 167 -15.73 -21.55 -17.69
N ALA A 168 -15.43 -20.30 -18.03
CA ALA A 168 -16.14 -19.58 -19.09
C ALA A 168 -15.93 -20.23 -20.46
N MET A 169 -14.69 -20.58 -20.82
CA MET A 169 -14.39 -21.28 -22.08
C MET A 169 -15.11 -22.62 -22.18
N ALA A 170 -15.15 -23.41 -21.09
CA ALA A 170 -15.89 -24.66 -21.08
C ALA A 170 -17.41 -24.46 -21.23
N LYS A 171 -17.96 -23.40 -20.62
CA LYS A 171 -19.39 -23.10 -20.68
C LYS A 171 -19.84 -22.64 -22.06
N HIS A 172 -19.05 -21.81 -22.72
CA HIS A 172 -19.32 -21.30 -24.08
C HIS A 172 -18.70 -22.15 -25.19
N GLN A 173 -18.06 -23.27 -24.84
CA GLN A 173 -17.42 -24.20 -25.76
C GLN A 173 -16.33 -23.55 -26.64
N PHE A 174 -15.62 -22.56 -26.10
CA PHE A 174 -14.54 -21.87 -26.81
C PHE A 174 -13.28 -22.73 -26.83
N SER A 175 -12.75 -22.98 -28.02
CA SER A 175 -11.48 -23.67 -28.24
C SER A 175 -10.61 -22.80 -29.14
N VAL A 176 -9.52 -22.27 -28.59
CA VAL A 176 -8.65 -21.32 -29.29
C VAL A 176 -7.29 -21.99 -29.55
N PRO A 177 -6.91 -22.23 -30.82
CA PRO A 177 -5.64 -22.88 -31.15
C PRO A 177 -4.41 -22.13 -30.65
N LEU A 178 -4.42 -20.79 -30.71
CA LEU A 178 -3.27 -19.96 -30.38
C LEU A 178 -3.65 -18.70 -29.59
N LEU A 179 -3.04 -18.54 -28.43
CA LEU A 179 -3.00 -17.30 -27.66
C LEU A 179 -1.59 -16.71 -27.76
N THR A 180 -1.46 -15.50 -28.29
CA THR A 180 -0.14 -14.87 -28.50
C THR A 180 -0.10 -13.45 -27.95
N GLU A 181 1.10 -12.94 -27.71
CA GLU A 181 1.32 -11.54 -27.40
C GLU A 181 1.18 -10.69 -28.68
N MET A 182 0.49 -9.55 -28.58
CA MET A 182 0.31 -8.56 -29.65
C MET A 182 1.44 -7.53 -29.62
N ASN A 183 2.00 -7.20 -30.79
CA ASN A 183 3.04 -6.18 -30.90
C ASN A 183 2.44 -4.79 -30.59
N PRO A 184 2.92 -4.08 -29.57
CA PRO A 184 2.39 -2.76 -29.24
C PRO A 184 2.60 -1.73 -30.35
N ALA A 185 3.64 -1.80 -31.20
CA ALA A 185 3.86 -0.81 -32.26
C ALA A 185 2.90 -0.93 -33.46
N GLU A 186 2.51 -2.14 -33.83
CA GLU A 186 1.84 -2.41 -35.11
C GLU A 186 0.33 -2.13 -35.10
N HIS A 187 -0.27 -1.98 -33.91
CA HIS A 187 -1.73 -1.89 -33.74
C HIS A 187 -2.20 -0.69 -32.92
N THR A 188 -1.35 0.32 -32.72
CA THR A 188 -1.76 1.61 -32.15
C THR A 188 -1.79 2.69 -33.20
N THR A 189 -2.98 3.23 -33.46
CA THR A 189 -3.11 4.56 -34.06
C THR A 189 -3.24 5.60 -32.93
N SER A 190 -2.87 6.85 -33.19
CA SER A 190 -2.94 7.95 -32.22
C SER A 190 -4.33 8.14 -31.61
N GLU A 191 -5.37 7.65 -32.28
CA GLU A 191 -6.78 7.80 -31.92
C GLU A 191 -7.42 6.52 -31.34
N SER A 192 -6.83 5.33 -31.56
CA SER A 192 -7.36 4.07 -31.05
C SER A 192 -6.25 3.13 -30.57
N ARG A 193 -6.28 2.81 -29.27
CA ARG A 193 -5.35 1.88 -28.63
C ARG A 193 -6.01 0.51 -28.51
N THR A 194 -5.96 -0.30 -29.56
CA THR A 194 -6.44 -1.68 -29.49
C THR A 194 -5.62 -2.47 -28.47
N LEU A 195 -6.30 -3.16 -27.55
CA LEU A 195 -5.67 -3.92 -26.46
C LEU A 195 -5.66 -5.43 -26.73
N GLY A 196 -6.47 -5.89 -27.67
CA GLY A 196 -6.53 -7.27 -28.13
C GLY A 196 -7.04 -7.34 -29.56
N LEU A 197 -6.83 -8.50 -30.18
CA LEU A 197 -7.30 -8.81 -31.52
C LEU A 197 -7.67 -10.29 -31.62
N ASN A 198 -8.89 -10.55 -32.06
CA ASN A 198 -9.34 -11.89 -32.45
C ASN A 198 -9.30 -12.06 -33.98
N ARG A 199 -8.51 -13.01 -34.46
CA ARG A 199 -8.45 -13.39 -35.88
C ARG A 199 -9.32 -14.62 -36.13
N ASN A 200 -10.13 -14.55 -37.19
CA ASN A 200 -10.96 -15.65 -37.69
C ASN A 200 -11.83 -16.34 -36.62
N LYS A 201 -12.49 -15.54 -35.76
CA LYS A 201 -13.44 -16.03 -34.74
C LYS A 201 -12.83 -17.08 -33.80
N GLY A 202 -11.63 -16.80 -33.28
CA GLY A 202 -10.97 -17.61 -32.27
C GLY A 202 -9.89 -18.54 -32.80
N GLU A 203 -9.42 -18.35 -34.04
CA GLU A 203 -8.24 -19.08 -34.55
C GLU A 203 -6.96 -18.61 -33.84
N VAL A 204 -6.80 -17.28 -33.75
CA VAL A 204 -5.70 -16.64 -33.03
C VAL A 204 -6.25 -15.48 -32.22
N ILE A 205 -5.93 -15.47 -30.93
CA ILE A 205 -6.18 -14.32 -30.05
C ILE A 205 -4.84 -13.70 -29.68
N GLU A 206 -4.72 -12.40 -29.96
CA GLU A 206 -3.53 -11.61 -29.66
C GLU A 206 -3.85 -10.63 -28.53
N LEU A 207 -3.05 -10.60 -27.48
CA LEU A 207 -3.25 -9.72 -26.33
C LEU A 207 -2.06 -8.79 -26.14
N ARG A 208 -2.34 -7.52 -25.86
CA ARG A 208 -1.35 -6.53 -25.50
C ARG A 208 -0.98 -6.65 -24.03
N LEU A 209 0.18 -7.26 -23.76
CA LEU A 209 0.67 -7.46 -22.40
C LEU A 209 1.45 -6.26 -21.87
N ARG A 210 2.09 -5.48 -22.75
CA ARG A 210 3.06 -4.43 -22.39
C ARG A 210 2.48 -3.02 -22.34
N THR A 211 3.17 -2.16 -21.59
CA THR A 211 3.00 -0.70 -21.63
C THR A 211 3.61 -0.12 -22.91
N ASP A 212 3.23 1.12 -23.24
CA ASP A 212 3.69 1.79 -24.47
C ASP A 212 5.20 2.07 -24.46
N ALA A 213 5.82 2.12 -23.26
CA ALA A 213 7.26 2.32 -23.07
C ALA A 213 8.09 1.02 -23.09
N TYR A 214 7.47 -0.15 -23.34
CA TYR A 214 8.11 -1.49 -23.36
C TYR A 214 8.81 -1.92 -22.07
N ASP A 215 8.74 -1.11 -21.02
CA ASP A 215 9.39 -1.28 -19.72
C ASP A 215 8.54 -2.08 -18.72
N GLY A 216 7.22 -2.12 -18.92
CA GLY A 216 6.26 -2.65 -17.97
C GLY A 216 5.21 -3.55 -18.61
N TYR A 217 4.48 -4.25 -17.74
CA TYR A 217 3.31 -5.05 -18.08
C TYR A 217 2.05 -4.34 -17.59
N ARG A 218 0.95 -4.49 -18.33
CA ARG A 218 -0.36 -4.00 -17.91
C ARG A 218 -0.89 -4.85 -16.75
N ASP A 219 -1.82 -4.28 -16.02
CA ASP A 219 -2.45 -4.96 -14.90
C ASP A 219 -3.22 -6.21 -15.37
N TYR A 220 -3.13 -7.27 -14.58
CA TYR A 220 -3.74 -8.56 -14.91
C TYR A 220 -5.26 -8.46 -15.09
N ARG A 221 -5.92 -7.60 -14.31
CA ARG A 221 -7.37 -7.41 -14.36
C ARG A 221 -7.82 -6.81 -15.69
N THR A 222 -7.13 -5.80 -16.19
CA THR A 222 -7.41 -5.20 -17.50
C THR A 222 -7.18 -6.21 -18.60
N ILE A 223 -6.05 -6.93 -18.60
CA ILE A 223 -5.77 -7.95 -19.63
C ILE A 223 -6.83 -9.07 -19.60
N ARG A 224 -7.26 -9.50 -18.41
CA ARG A 224 -8.31 -10.50 -18.23
C ARG A 224 -9.64 -10.05 -18.86
N LYS A 225 -10.03 -8.79 -18.65
CA LYS A 225 -11.23 -8.20 -19.28
C LYS A 225 -11.09 -8.13 -20.80
N THR A 226 -9.94 -7.69 -21.29
CA THR A 226 -9.65 -7.68 -22.73
C THR A 226 -9.77 -9.09 -23.32
N LEU A 227 -9.27 -10.12 -22.63
CA LEU A 227 -9.45 -11.50 -23.09
C LEU A 227 -10.93 -11.93 -23.13
N CYS A 228 -11.76 -11.49 -22.18
CA CYS A 228 -13.20 -11.76 -22.22
C CYS A 228 -13.87 -11.09 -23.44
N HIS A 229 -13.46 -9.86 -23.77
CA HIS A 229 -13.86 -9.15 -24.98
C HIS A 229 -13.46 -9.93 -26.25
N GLU A 230 -12.20 -10.38 -26.33
CA GLU A 230 -11.73 -11.17 -27.49
C GLU A 230 -12.44 -12.52 -27.60
N LEU A 231 -12.81 -13.16 -26.49
CA LEU A 231 -13.60 -14.40 -26.52
C LEU A 231 -15.01 -14.16 -27.06
N ALA A 232 -15.64 -13.02 -26.75
CA ALA A 232 -16.93 -12.67 -27.34
C ALA A 232 -16.84 -12.50 -28.87
N HIS A 233 -15.68 -12.06 -29.37
CA HIS A 233 -15.41 -11.99 -30.81
C HIS A 233 -15.35 -13.35 -31.54
N CYS A 234 -15.31 -14.48 -30.80
CA CYS A 234 -15.51 -15.80 -31.40
C CYS A 234 -16.93 -15.99 -31.94
N VAL A 235 -17.91 -15.29 -31.37
CA VAL A 235 -19.34 -15.40 -31.74
C VAL A 235 -19.75 -14.20 -32.60
N PHE A 236 -19.53 -12.99 -32.07
CA PHE A 236 -20.01 -11.74 -32.65
C PHE A 236 -18.85 -10.90 -33.18
N GLY A 237 -18.91 -10.54 -34.46
CA GLY A 237 -17.91 -9.66 -35.09
C GLY A 237 -18.06 -8.19 -34.68
N PRO A 238 -19.20 -7.54 -34.98
CA PRO A 238 -19.38 -6.12 -34.67
C PRO A 238 -19.66 -5.88 -33.17
N HIS A 239 -19.34 -4.68 -32.68
CA HIS A 239 -19.63 -4.22 -31.31
C HIS A 239 -21.09 -3.80 -31.14
N ASP A 240 -22.02 -4.71 -31.43
CA ASP A 240 -23.45 -4.52 -31.22
C ASP A 240 -23.89 -4.85 -29.78
N ARG A 241 -25.19 -4.72 -29.49
CA ARG A 241 -25.72 -4.98 -28.15
C ARG A 241 -25.49 -6.42 -27.70
N ASP A 242 -25.65 -7.37 -28.62
CA ASP A 242 -25.50 -8.79 -28.32
C ASP A 242 -24.04 -9.13 -27.97
N PHE A 243 -23.08 -8.48 -28.65
CA PHE A 243 -21.67 -8.55 -28.30
C PHE A 243 -21.39 -8.07 -26.85
N TRP A 244 -21.93 -6.91 -26.47
CA TRP A 244 -21.71 -6.35 -25.13
C TRP A 244 -22.40 -7.17 -24.04
N ASP A 245 -23.58 -7.70 -24.33
CA ASP A 245 -24.31 -8.60 -23.44
C ASP A 245 -23.54 -9.91 -23.21
N LEU A 246 -22.98 -10.51 -24.26
CA LEU A 246 -22.12 -11.69 -24.16
C LEU A 246 -20.82 -11.39 -23.40
N THR A 247 -20.17 -10.27 -23.69
CA THR A 247 -18.93 -9.87 -22.99
C THR A 247 -19.19 -9.71 -21.50
N SER A 248 -20.25 -8.99 -21.11
CA SER A 248 -20.63 -8.82 -19.71
C SER A 248 -21.00 -10.15 -19.04
N GLN A 249 -21.63 -11.05 -19.78
CA GLN A 249 -21.96 -12.38 -19.30
C GLN A 249 -20.69 -13.20 -19.01
N ILE A 250 -19.73 -13.23 -19.95
CA ILE A 250 -18.45 -13.93 -19.79
C ILE A 250 -17.69 -13.36 -18.59
N GLU A 251 -17.59 -12.03 -18.45
CA GLU A 251 -16.92 -11.39 -17.31
C GLU A 251 -17.51 -11.84 -15.95
N LYS A 252 -18.85 -11.83 -15.82
CA LYS A 252 -19.53 -12.26 -14.59
C LYS A 252 -19.29 -13.74 -14.29
N GLU A 253 -19.23 -14.57 -15.32
CA GLU A 253 -18.98 -16.01 -15.17
C GLU A 253 -17.54 -16.28 -14.74
N VAL A 254 -16.59 -15.57 -15.34
CA VAL A 254 -15.17 -15.61 -14.98
C VAL A 254 -14.99 -15.19 -13.52
N ASP A 255 -15.56 -14.05 -13.11
CA ASP A 255 -15.45 -13.55 -11.73
C ASP A 255 -16.12 -14.49 -10.72
N LYS A 256 -17.26 -15.09 -11.08
CA LYS A 256 -17.97 -16.06 -10.21
C LYS A 256 -17.21 -17.38 -10.05
N ALA A 257 -16.54 -17.84 -11.10
CA ALA A 257 -15.80 -19.11 -11.11
C ALA A 257 -14.37 -18.97 -10.57
N ASP A 258 -13.90 -17.74 -10.33
CA ASP A 258 -12.62 -17.44 -9.72
C ASP A 258 -12.64 -17.70 -8.20
N TRP A 259 -12.63 -18.97 -7.81
CA TRP A 259 -12.55 -19.37 -6.40
C TRP A 259 -11.18 -19.12 -5.77
N LYS A 260 -10.13 -18.89 -6.57
CA LYS A 260 -8.78 -18.60 -6.08
C LYS A 260 -8.65 -17.16 -5.61
N SER A 261 -9.37 -16.24 -6.26
CA SER A 261 -9.32 -14.79 -5.97
C SER A 261 -10.65 -14.23 -5.42
N GLY A 262 -11.75 -14.98 -5.54
CA GLY A 262 -13.13 -14.55 -5.32
C GLY A 262 -13.84 -15.22 -4.14
N GLY A 263 -13.13 -15.45 -3.02
CA GLY A 263 -13.81 -15.60 -1.74
C GLY A 263 -14.58 -14.31 -1.41
N ASN A 264 -15.78 -14.41 -0.83
CA ASN A 264 -16.56 -13.22 -0.45
C ASN A 264 -15.73 -12.43 0.57
N ARG A 265 -15.26 -11.24 0.17
CA ARG A 265 -14.26 -10.45 0.89
C ARG A 265 -14.89 -9.84 2.15
N LEU A 266 -14.30 -10.09 3.33
CA LEU A 266 -14.72 -9.46 4.59
C LEU A 266 -14.26 -7.99 4.70
N THR A 267 -13.31 -7.56 3.86
CA THR A 267 -12.81 -6.18 3.76
C THR A 267 -12.57 -5.79 2.29
N GLN A 268 -12.68 -4.49 1.96
CA GLN A 268 -12.37 -3.98 0.61
C GLN A 268 -10.87 -3.92 0.28
N ASP A 269 -9.98 -4.32 1.21
CA ASP A 269 -8.55 -4.34 0.97
C ASP A 269 -8.13 -5.50 0.08
N GLU A 270 -7.21 -5.23 -0.84
CA GLU A 270 -6.62 -6.22 -1.75
C GLU A 270 -5.82 -7.24 -0.95
N PHE A 271 -6.21 -8.51 -1.04
CA PHE A 271 -5.45 -9.58 -0.40
C PHE A 271 -4.19 -9.85 -1.20
N TYR A 272 -3.08 -9.36 -0.66
CA TYR A 272 -1.71 -9.62 -1.07
C TYR A 272 -1.47 -11.13 -1.30
N ASN A 273 -1.25 -11.53 -2.55
CA ASN A 273 -0.80 -12.87 -2.87
C ASN A 273 0.75 -12.89 -2.84
N PRO A 274 1.39 -13.67 -1.97
CA PRO A 274 2.85 -13.66 -1.81
C PRO A 274 3.65 -14.01 -3.07
N GLY A 275 3.02 -14.52 -4.13
CA GLY A 275 3.66 -14.77 -5.43
C GLY A 275 3.74 -13.56 -6.36
N ASP A 276 2.93 -12.52 -6.14
CA ASP A 276 2.90 -11.32 -7.00
C ASP A 276 3.94 -10.26 -6.57
N TRP A 277 4.40 -10.24 -5.30
CA TRP A 277 5.40 -9.27 -4.81
C TRP A 277 6.86 -9.74 -4.92
N GLU A 278 7.17 -11.04 -4.73
CA GLU A 278 8.54 -11.56 -4.84
C GLU A 278 9.11 -11.40 -6.27
N ARG A 279 8.23 -11.27 -7.27
CA ARG A 279 8.60 -11.02 -8.68
C ARG A 279 8.65 -9.53 -9.05
N MET A 280 8.09 -8.65 -8.22
CA MET A 280 8.11 -7.19 -8.39
C MET A 280 9.25 -6.51 -7.64
N GLN A 281 9.86 -7.18 -6.65
CA GLN A 281 10.91 -6.59 -5.80
C GLN A 281 12.29 -6.40 -6.48
N GLU A 282 12.44 -6.76 -7.75
CA GLU A 282 13.67 -6.46 -8.51
C GLU A 282 13.65 -5.11 -9.24
N VAL A 283 12.50 -4.41 -9.34
CA VAL A 283 12.45 -3.09 -10.00
C VAL A 283 11.52 -2.12 -9.25
N GLU A 284 12.18 -1.36 -8.39
CA GLU A 284 11.93 0.07 -8.10
C GLU A 284 10.81 0.48 -7.11
N GLU A 285 11.19 1.50 -6.35
CA GLU A 285 10.60 2.04 -5.12
C GLU A 285 9.24 2.69 -5.33
N TYR A 286 8.33 2.52 -4.36
CA TYR A 286 7.35 3.56 -4.03
C TYR A 286 7.32 3.82 -2.53
N VAL A 287 7.53 5.09 -2.21
CA VAL A 287 7.26 5.72 -0.92
C VAL A 287 5.74 5.90 -0.82
N ASP A 288 5.12 5.30 0.19
CA ASP A 288 3.69 5.43 0.45
C ASP A 288 3.40 6.70 1.26
N GLU A 289 2.89 7.72 0.58
CA GLU A 289 2.18 8.83 1.21
C GLU A 289 0.69 8.48 1.30
N CYS A 290 0.21 8.04 2.48
CA CYS A 290 -1.02 8.54 3.10
C CYS A 290 -1.40 7.78 4.39
N GLY A 291 -1.20 8.45 5.53
CA GLY A 291 -2.26 8.75 6.50
C GLY A 291 -3.09 7.60 7.10
N TRP A 292 -2.64 7.13 8.26
CA TRP A 292 -3.44 6.43 9.26
C TRP A 292 -4.78 7.15 9.54
N THR A 293 -5.92 6.46 9.37
CA THR A 293 -7.22 6.90 9.88
C THR A 293 -7.82 5.81 10.77
N GLY A 294 -8.01 6.14 12.06
CA GLY A 294 -8.48 5.21 13.08
C GLY A 294 -10.01 5.09 13.10
N GLY A 295 -10.49 3.85 13.24
CA GLY A 295 -11.88 3.53 13.56
C GLY A 295 -11.94 2.38 14.57
N GLU A 296 -12.77 2.54 15.60
CA GLU A 296 -13.05 1.53 16.62
C GLU A 296 -14.21 0.64 16.15
N PHE A 297 -13.95 -0.64 15.89
CA PHE A 297 -14.97 -1.61 15.50
C PHE A 297 -15.15 -2.68 16.58
N VAL A 298 -16.40 -2.85 17.03
CA VAL A 298 -16.80 -3.86 18.02
C VAL A 298 -17.13 -5.17 17.29
N LEU A 299 -16.44 -6.23 17.68
CA LEU A 299 -16.61 -7.60 17.19
C LEU A 299 -17.61 -8.38 18.06
N GLY A 300 -18.54 -9.10 17.42
CA GLY A 300 -19.23 -10.24 18.03
C GLY A 300 -20.67 -10.00 18.50
N GLY A 301 -21.63 -10.38 17.66
CA GLY A 301 -23.02 -10.59 18.05
C GLY A 301 -23.59 -11.76 17.27
N SER A 302 -23.36 -12.99 17.76
CA SER A 302 -23.96 -14.20 17.23
C SER A 302 -25.45 -14.26 17.58
N LYS A 303 -26.31 -14.53 16.58
CA LYS A 303 -27.50 -15.38 16.77
C LYS A 303 -28.08 -15.86 15.43
N ASP A 304 -28.30 -17.17 15.39
CA ASP A 304 -29.01 -17.97 14.39
C ASP A 304 -30.45 -17.51 14.09
N GLY A 305 -30.92 -17.85 12.89
CA GLY A 305 -32.31 -18.32 12.68
C GLY A 305 -33.21 -17.49 11.76
N SER A 306 -33.30 -17.93 10.50
CA SER A 306 -34.42 -17.96 9.55
C SER A 306 -35.68 -17.07 9.68
N ALA A 307 -36.07 -16.57 8.49
CA ALA A 307 -37.41 -16.40 7.93
C ALA A 307 -38.05 -14.98 7.87
N ALA A 308 -38.46 -14.69 6.63
CA ALA A 308 -39.21 -13.58 6.08
C ALA A 308 -40.37 -12.99 6.92
N SER A 309 -40.57 -11.67 6.80
CA SER A 309 -41.83 -11.00 6.39
C SER A 309 -41.94 -9.58 6.97
N GLY A 310 -42.40 -8.63 6.16
CA GLY A 310 -43.47 -7.72 6.60
C GLY A 310 -43.10 -6.39 7.26
N SER A 311 -43.34 -5.34 6.49
CA SER A 311 -43.58 -3.92 6.84
C SER A 311 -44.20 -3.59 8.22
N SER A 312 -43.83 -2.40 8.70
CA SER A 312 -44.63 -1.38 9.44
C SER A 312 -44.40 -1.12 10.95
N ILE A 313 -43.95 0.12 11.21
CA ILE A 313 -44.46 1.13 12.18
C ILE A 313 -44.66 0.73 13.66
N GLY A 314 -43.90 1.39 14.57
CA GLY A 314 -44.45 1.95 15.81
C GLY A 314 -43.86 1.55 17.19
N ALA A 315 -43.21 2.53 17.82
CA ALA A 315 -43.18 2.84 19.27
C ALA A 315 -42.41 1.98 20.32
N ALA A 316 -41.31 2.58 20.79
CA ALA A 316 -40.86 2.79 22.18
C ALA A 316 -40.73 1.62 23.18
N THR A 317 -39.48 1.30 23.56
CA THR A 317 -39.10 1.00 24.96
C THR A 317 -37.59 1.11 25.18
N GLY A 318 -37.19 2.03 26.07
CA GLY A 318 -35.95 2.08 26.86
C GLY A 318 -34.64 1.54 26.29
N THR A 319 -33.92 2.33 25.51
CA THR A 319 -32.45 2.17 25.37
C THR A 319 -31.78 2.95 26.50
N GLU A 320 -31.27 2.24 27.52
CA GLU A 320 -30.39 2.83 28.54
C GLU A 320 -29.24 3.58 27.83
N SER A 321 -29.10 4.86 28.16
CA SER A 321 -28.07 5.73 27.58
C SER A 321 -26.68 5.17 27.90
N ARG A 322 -25.77 5.19 26.93
CA ARG A 322 -24.37 4.71 27.03
C ARG A 322 -23.64 5.19 28.30
N ARG A 323 -24.02 6.35 28.83
CA ARG A 323 -23.49 6.92 30.09
C ARG A 323 -23.93 6.13 31.33
N GLU A 324 -25.15 5.61 31.35
CA GLU A 324 -25.73 4.86 32.46
C GLU A 324 -25.16 3.43 32.52
N ALA A 325 -24.98 2.78 31.37
CA ALA A 325 -24.31 1.47 31.29
C ALA A 325 -22.84 1.54 31.77
N MET A 326 -22.13 2.63 31.44
CA MET A 326 -20.75 2.83 31.87
C MET A 326 -20.66 3.16 33.37
N ALA A 327 -21.63 3.90 33.92
CA ALA A 327 -21.73 4.17 35.35
C ALA A 327 -22.02 2.89 36.15
N ARG A 328 -22.98 2.06 35.71
CA ARG A 328 -23.31 0.79 36.37
C ARG A 328 -22.14 -0.20 36.35
N ALA A 329 -21.40 -0.27 35.23
CA ALA A 329 -20.19 -1.09 35.13
C ALA A 329 -19.03 -0.59 36.03
N ALA A 330 -18.93 0.71 36.27
CA ALA A 330 -17.94 1.27 37.19
C ALA A 330 -18.30 0.99 38.66
N GLU A 331 -19.59 1.11 39.02
CA GLU A 331 -20.06 0.80 40.37
C GLU A 331 -19.90 -0.69 40.74
N GLU A 332 -20.15 -1.61 39.80
CA GLU A 332 -19.90 -3.05 40.04
C GLU A 332 -18.42 -3.38 40.26
N ARG A 333 -17.50 -2.66 39.59
CA ARG A 333 -16.06 -2.83 39.81
C ARG A 333 -15.65 -2.36 41.20
N MET A 334 -16.11 -1.18 41.62
CA MET A 334 -15.84 -0.69 42.98
C MET A 334 -16.43 -1.60 44.05
N LYS A 335 -17.64 -2.15 43.83
CA LYS A 335 -18.27 -3.06 44.79
C LYS A 335 -17.53 -4.40 44.91
N LYS A 336 -16.98 -4.92 43.80
CA LYS A 336 -16.10 -6.11 43.82
C LYS A 336 -14.76 -5.85 44.50
N GLU A 337 -14.17 -4.67 44.31
CA GLU A 337 -12.92 -4.31 45.01
C GLU A 337 -13.14 -4.13 46.51
N LYS A 338 -14.25 -3.51 46.92
CA LYS A 338 -14.62 -3.38 48.33
C LYS A 338 -14.89 -4.74 48.99
N GLY A 339 -15.58 -5.63 48.28
CA GLY A 339 -15.81 -7.01 48.75
C GLY A 339 -14.52 -7.81 48.93
N LYS A 340 -13.49 -7.60 48.09
CA LYS A 340 -12.18 -8.24 48.24
C LYS A 340 -11.34 -7.66 49.38
N GLN A 341 -11.52 -6.39 49.72
CA GLN A 341 -10.88 -5.79 50.90
C GLN A 341 -11.51 -6.26 52.22
N ASP A 342 -12.82 -6.51 52.26
CA ASP A 342 -13.47 -7.05 53.47
C ASP A 342 -13.19 -8.55 53.70
N ASP A 343 -12.94 -9.33 52.64
CA ASP A 343 -12.58 -10.76 52.74
C ASP A 343 -11.09 -11.00 53.04
N SER A 344 -10.28 -9.93 53.17
CA SER A 344 -8.85 -10.01 53.47
C SER A 344 -8.46 -9.42 54.82
N ARG A 345 -9.43 -9.25 55.74
CA ARG A 345 -9.20 -8.70 57.08
C ARG A 345 -9.49 -9.65 58.22
#